data_AF-A0A969M2W0-F1
#
_entry.id   AF-A0A969M2W0-F1
#
_cell.length_a   1.000
_cell.length_b   1.000
_cell.length_c   1.000
_cell.angle_alpha   90.00
_cell.angle_beta   90.00
_cell.angle_gamma   90.00
#
_symmetry.space_group_name_H-M   'P 1'
#
loop_
_entity.id
_entity.type
_entity.pdbx_description
1 polymer ?
#
loop_
_entity_poly.entity_id
_entity_poly.type
_entity_poly.pdbx_seq_one_letter_code
_entity_poly.pdbx_strand_id
1 'polypeptide(L)'
;MATELVNWVLSAGQLVRVNVGWMSWNLFLALIPVVLSFCLFRNNTVGSKMPRQLSGLWLITWVLLGMTFLPNARRVLWRLTHIFKVLDGAYLLLIILVTLILMGWGVWQRQNHQRFHRRSWMWWSGFLGFIFFLPNAPYVLTDVIHLIEQIRQDHSVWMITLALIPQYLVFIVIGFGAYGVSLINLNHYWKQQGWNSPEWIREWIIHGLCALGIYLGRFQRLNSWDLLTQPDRVLNSVLDNLLSQRPLLVIIVTFMVLTILYSILKPLTLAILSNPQVSSSGNLKNSDMGDMT
;
A
#
# COMPACT_ATOMS: atom_id res chain seq x y z
N MET A 1 27.05 31.81 19.55
CA MET A 1 25.66 31.46 19.94
C MET A 1 24.62 31.74 18.86
N ALA A 2 24.24 32.98 18.54
CA ALA A 2 23.18 33.24 17.53
C ALA A 2 23.55 32.76 16.12
N THR A 3 24.79 32.98 15.68
CA THR A 3 25.32 32.53 14.40
C THR A 3 25.43 31.00 14.30
N GLU A 4 25.81 30.33 15.38
CA GLU A 4 25.86 28.85 15.44
C GLU A 4 24.47 28.23 15.40
N LEU A 5 23.50 28.82 16.12
CA LEU A 5 22.10 28.38 16.07
C LEU A 5 21.53 28.54 14.65
N VAL A 6 21.79 29.67 13.98
CA VAL A 6 21.36 29.89 12.59
C VAL A 6 22.00 28.85 11.65
N ASN A 7 23.31 28.62 11.76
CA ASN A 7 24.00 27.61 10.94
C ASN A 7 23.46 26.20 11.18
N TRP A 8 23.15 25.86 12.43
CA TRP A 8 22.54 24.58 12.77
C TRP A 8 21.13 24.43 12.18
N VAL A 9 20.28 25.47 12.28
CA VAL A 9 18.92 25.47 11.71
C VAL A 9 18.96 25.35 10.18
N LEU A 10 19.87 26.08 9.53
CA LEU A 10 20.03 26.00 8.07
C LEU A 10 20.50 24.61 7.62
N SER A 11 21.46 24.03 8.35
CA SER A 11 21.97 22.68 8.06
C SER A 11 20.90 21.61 8.27
N ALA A 12 20.13 21.70 9.36
CA ALA A 12 19.00 20.81 9.64
C ALA A 12 17.93 20.95 8.56
N GLY A 13 17.57 22.17 8.16
CA GLY A 13 16.62 22.45 7.09
C GLY A 13 17.06 21.87 5.74
N GLN A 14 18.35 21.96 5.41
CA GLN A 14 18.89 21.38 4.18
C GLN A 14 18.78 19.85 4.18
N LEU A 15 19.14 19.19 5.27
CA LEU A 15 19.04 17.74 5.40
C LEU A 15 17.60 17.24 5.34
N VAL A 16 16.69 17.94 6.04
CA VAL A 16 15.24 17.65 5.97
C VAL A 16 14.78 17.77 4.53
N ARG A 17 15.15 18.85 3.82
CA ARG A 17 14.73 19.10 2.43
C ARG A 17 15.23 18.03 1.45
N VAL A 18 16.48 17.56 1.60
CA VAL A 18 17.02 16.46 0.79
C VAL A 18 16.22 15.19 1.01
N ASN A 19 15.87 14.91 2.27
CA ASN A 19 15.09 13.73 2.64
C ASN A 19 13.62 13.79 2.16
N VAL A 20 13.00 14.97 2.22
CA VAL A 20 11.59 15.17 1.87
C VAL A 20 11.29 14.67 0.45
N GLY A 21 12.19 14.87 -0.52
CA GLY A 21 11.93 14.51 -1.91
C GLY A 21 11.60 13.03 -2.10
N TRP A 22 12.50 12.15 -1.67
CA TRP A 22 12.31 10.71 -1.81
C TRP A 22 11.31 10.15 -0.79
N MET A 23 11.27 10.68 0.44
CA MET A 23 10.31 10.25 1.46
C MET A 23 8.87 10.59 1.06
N SER A 24 8.65 11.76 0.44
CA SER A 24 7.33 12.15 -0.06
C SER A 24 6.87 11.25 -1.19
N TRP A 25 7.79 10.81 -2.05
CA TRP A 25 7.48 9.82 -3.08
C TRP A 25 7.07 8.48 -2.47
N ASN A 26 7.81 7.99 -1.48
CA ASN A 26 7.46 6.74 -0.78
C ASN A 26 6.12 6.85 -0.05
N LEU A 27 5.88 7.99 0.62
CA LEU A 27 4.61 8.25 1.30
C LEU A 27 3.45 8.36 0.31
N PHE A 28 3.67 9.00 -0.84
CA PHE A 28 2.67 9.06 -1.90
C PHE A 28 2.26 7.65 -2.36
N LEU A 29 3.22 6.76 -2.59
CA LEU A 29 2.94 5.36 -2.94
C LEU A 29 2.21 4.62 -1.80
N ALA A 30 2.56 4.91 -0.54
CA ALA A 30 1.93 4.36 0.65
C ALA A 30 0.46 4.78 0.83
N LEU A 31 0.04 5.90 0.25
CA LEU A 31 -1.33 6.40 0.32
C LEU A 31 -2.25 5.80 -0.77
N ILE A 32 -1.70 5.23 -1.83
CA ILE A 32 -2.51 4.62 -2.91
C ILE A 32 -3.43 3.49 -2.38
N PRO A 33 -2.96 2.53 -1.57
CA PRO A 33 -3.79 1.45 -1.05
C PRO A 33 -4.96 1.95 -0.21
N VAL A 34 -4.77 3.01 0.60
CA VAL A 34 -5.86 3.50 1.45
C VAL A 34 -6.95 4.16 0.62
N VAL A 35 -6.59 4.96 -0.40
CA VAL A 35 -7.55 5.55 -1.34
C VAL A 35 -8.32 4.46 -2.09
N LEU A 36 -7.61 3.44 -2.60
CA LEU A 36 -8.23 2.29 -3.26
C LEU A 36 -9.16 1.52 -2.31
N SER A 37 -8.76 1.34 -1.04
CA SER A 37 -9.57 0.63 -0.06
C SER A 37 -10.92 1.33 0.18
N PHE A 38 -10.94 2.67 0.24
CA PHE A 38 -12.18 3.43 0.37
C PHE A 38 -13.06 3.30 -0.88
N CYS A 39 -12.47 3.36 -2.07
CA CYS A 39 -13.19 3.24 -3.34
C CYS A 39 -13.76 1.83 -3.57
N LEU A 40 -13.02 0.79 -3.18
CA LEU A 40 -13.35 -0.61 -3.46
C LEU A 40 -14.23 -1.25 -2.39
N PHE A 41 -13.96 -0.96 -1.11
CA PHE A 41 -14.49 -1.73 0.01
C PHE A 41 -15.58 -0.99 0.79
N ARG A 42 -15.51 0.35 0.91
CA ARG A 42 -16.48 1.12 1.72
C ARG A 42 -17.79 1.39 0.99
N ASN A 43 -17.77 1.47 -0.33
CA ASN A 43 -18.93 1.87 -1.15
C ASN A 43 -19.66 0.73 -1.87
N ASN A 44 -19.17 -0.50 -1.73
CA ASN A 44 -19.79 -1.67 -2.37
C ASN A 44 -20.74 -2.41 -1.43
N THR A 45 -21.54 -1.66 -0.65
CA THR A 45 -22.85 -2.15 -0.22
C THR A 45 -23.64 -2.50 -1.48
N VAL A 46 -23.98 -3.78 -1.56
CA VAL A 46 -24.55 -4.46 -2.72
C VAL A 46 -25.65 -3.62 -3.38
N GLY A 47 -25.42 -3.14 -4.61
CA GLY A 47 -26.46 -2.52 -5.47
C GLY A 47 -26.49 -0.99 -5.55
N SER A 48 -25.63 -0.24 -4.83
CA SER A 48 -25.62 1.23 -4.97
C SER A 48 -24.80 1.69 -6.19
N LYS A 49 -25.37 2.56 -7.03
CA LYS A 49 -24.60 3.27 -8.08
C LYS A 49 -23.56 4.14 -7.38
N MET A 50 -22.32 4.11 -7.89
CA MET A 50 -21.21 4.86 -7.30
C MET A 50 -21.56 6.36 -7.25
N PRO A 51 -21.47 7.03 -6.08
CA PRO A 51 -21.75 8.45 -5.96
C PRO A 51 -20.85 9.26 -6.90
N ARG A 52 -21.43 10.23 -7.62
CA ARG A 52 -20.71 11.05 -8.61
C ARG A 52 -19.46 11.74 -8.02
N GLN A 53 -19.46 12.05 -6.72
CA GLN A 53 -18.32 12.61 -5.99
C GLN A 53 -17.12 11.65 -5.84
N LEU A 54 -17.35 10.32 -5.82
CA LEU A 54 -16.28 9.32 -5.77
C LEU A 54 -15.80 8.84 -7.15
N SER A 55 -16.52 9.19 -8.22
CA SER A 55 -16.01 8.98 -9.59
C SER A 55 -14.76 9.82 -9.87
N GLY A 56 -14.68 11.02 -9.28
CA GLY A 56 -13.48 11.85 -9.28
C GLY A 56 -12.31 11.20 -8.55
N LEU A 57 -12.58 10.47 -7.45
CA LEU A 57 -11.54 9.71 -6.72
C LEU A 57 -10.96 8.56 -7.56
N TRP A 58 -11.76 7.91 -8.40
CA TRP A 58 -11.26 6.93 -9.38
C TRP A 58 -10.38 7.56 -10.43
N LEU A 59 -10.78 8.71 -10.97
CA LEU A 59 -9.99 9.44 -11.95
C LEU A 59 -8.67 9.89 -11.32
N ILE A 60 -8.71 10.41 -10.09
CA ILE A 60 -7.52 10.71 -9.30
C ILE A 60 -6.67 9.46 -9.10
N THR A 61 -7.22 8.32 -8.69
CA THR A 61 -6.40 7.09 -8.51
C THR A 61 -5.75 6.63 -9.80
N TRP A 62 -6.46 6.67 -10.94
CA TRP A 62 -5.87 6.34 -12.24
C TRP A 62 -4.83 7.34 -12.71
N VAL A 63 -5.03 8.64 -12.44
CA VAL A 63 -4.04 9.68 -12.72
C VAL A 63 -2.80 9.51 -11.83
N LEU A 64 -2.99 9.25 -10.54
CA LEU A 64 -1.92 8.99 -9.57
C LEU A 64 -1.14 7.72 -9.92
N LEU A 65 -1.85 6.64 -10.30
CA LEU A 65 -1.24 5.45 -10.87
C LEU A 65 -0.43 5.83 -12.12
N GLY A 66 -1.01 6.52 -13.09
CA GLY A 66 -0.31 6.97 -14.30
C GLY A 66 0.90 7.87 -14.03
N MET A 67 0.88 8.68 -12.96
CA MET A 67 2.03 9.50 -12.56
C MET A 67 3.23 8.67 -12.11
N THR A 68 3.02 7.48 -11.54
CA THR A 68 4.13 6.54 -11.25
C THR A 68 4.81 5.99 -12.52
N PHE A 69 4.19 6.19 -13.70
CA PHE A 69 4.64 5.62 -14.98
C PHE A 69 5.49 6.63 -15.76
N LEU A 70 5.33 7.94 -15.52
CA LEU A 70 6.02 9.02 -16.25
C LEU A 70 7.56 8.87 -16.31
N PRO A 71 8.27 8.56 -15.19
CA PRO A 71 9.74 8.49 -15.21
C PRO A 71 10.30 7.31 -16.02
N ASN A 72 9.52 6.23 -16.19
CA ASN A 72 9.97 4.98 -16.82
C ASN A 72 9.19 4.63 -18.09
N ALA A 73 8.27 5.48 -18.54
CA ALA A 73 7.37 5.25 -19.67
C ALA A 73 8.12 4.81 -20.94
N ARG A 74 9.27 5.45 -21.22
CA ARG A 74 10.10 5.11 -22.40
C ARG A 74 10.68 3.70 -22.35
N ARG A 75 11.09 3.22 -21.17
CA ARG A 75 11.61 1.84 -20.98
C ARG A 75 10.49 0.81 -21.09
N VAL A 76 9.31 1.13 -20.56
CA VAL A 76 8.13 0.26 -20.60
C VAL A 76 7.61 0.10 -22.02
N LEU A 77 7.48 1.20 -22.78
CA LEU A 77 7.07 1.16 -24.19
C LEU A 77 8.02 0.33 -25.06
N TRP A 78 9.33 0.44 -24.84
CA TRP A 78 10.33 -0.32 -25.60
C TRP A 78 10.34 -1.83 -25.29
N ARG A 79 10.03 -2.22 -24.04
CA ARG A 79 9.87 -3.64 -23.68
C ARG A 79 8.51 -4.22 -24.06
N LEU A 80 7.43 -3.44 -24.01
CA LEU A 80 6.11 -3.90 -24.47
C LEU A 80 6.17 -4.35 -25.94
N THR A 81 6.86 -3.59 -26.80
CA THR A 81 7.07 -3.99 -28.20
C THR A 81 7.96 -5.22 -28.37
N HIS A 82 8.81 -5.56 -27.38
CA HIS A 82 9.56 -6.82 -27.34
C HIS A 82 8.75 -7.99 -26.75
N ILE A 83 7.93 -7.76 -25.74
CA ILE A 83 7.07 -8.78 -25.12
C ILE A 83 6.06 -9.32 -26.14
N PHE A 84 5.49 -8.46 -26.98
CA PHE A 84 4.64 -8.91 -28.11
C PHE A 84 5.37 -9.78 -29.14
N LYS A 85 6.71 -9.75 -29.18
CA LYS A 85 7.53 -10.56 -30.09
C LYS A 85 8.09 -11.84 -29.43
N VAL A 86 8.06 -11.95 -28.10
CA VAL A 86 8.71 -13.02 -27.30
C VAL A 86 7.68 -13.85 -26.50
N LEU A 87 6.39 -13.61 -26.69
CA LEU A 87 5.33 -14.45 -26.12
C LEU A 87 5.37 -15.86 -26.74
N ASP A 88 6.26 -16.70 -26.22
CA ASP A 88 6.33 -18.11 -26.52
C ASP A 88 5.06 -18.80 -26.01
N GLY A 89 4.59 -19.82 -26.73
CA GLY A 89 3.28 -20.47 -26.52
C GLY A 89 3.09 -20.99 -25.09
N ALA A 90 4.18 -21.26 -24.38
CA ALA A 90 4.19 -21.67 -22.98
C ALA A 90 3.62 -20.62 -22.01
N TYR A 91 3.89 -19.32 -22.20
CA TYR A 91 3.34 -18.26 -21.34
C TYR A 91 1.84 -18.07 -21.56
N LEU A 92 1.40 -18.17 -22.82
CA LEU A 92 -0.03 -18.14 -23.14
C LEU A 92 -0.75 -19.34 -22.53
N LEU A 93 -0.16 -20.54 -22.61
CA LEU A 93 -0.69 -21.74 -21.96
C LEU A 93 -0.74 -21.61 -20.44
N LEU A 94 0.28 -21.04 -19.80
CA LEU A 94 0.30 -20.82 -18.35
C LEU A 94 -0.75 -19.79 -17.92
N ILE A 95 -0.90 -18.69 -18.65
CA ILE A 95 -1.95 -17.69 -18.41
C ILE A 95 -3.33 -18.33 -18.57
N ILE A 96 -3.55 -19.13 -19.62
CA ILE A 96 -4.80 -19.85 -19.86
C ILE A 96 -5.04 -20.86 -18.72
N LEU A 97 -4.04 -21.63 -18.32
CA LEU A 97 -4.14 -22.62 -17.24
C LEU A 97 -4.48 -21.96 -15.90
N VAL A 98 -3.76 -20.89 -15.52
CA VAL A 98 -4.03 -20.11 -14.30
C VAL A 98 -5.42 -19.48 -14.38
N THR A 99 -5.82 -18.96 -15.54
CA THR A 99 -7.17 -18.40 -15.74
C THR A 99 -8.25 -19.47 -15.61
N LEU A 100 -8.02 -20.68 -16.12
CA LEU A 100 -8.94 -21.82 -15.99
C LEU A 100 -9.02 -22.34 -14.56
N ILE A 101 -7.91 -22.37 -13.82
CA ILE A 101 -7.86 -22.73 -12.40
C ILE A 101 -8.62 -21.69 -11.55
N LEU A 102 -8.38 -20.40 -11.79
CA LEU A 102 -9.11 -19.32 -11.12
C LEU A 102 -10.59 -19.30 -11.50
N MET A 103 -10.94 -19.61 -12.76
CA MET A 103 -12.34 -19.78 -13.20
C MET A 103 -12.98 -20.99 -12.52
N GLY A 104 -12.32 -22.14 -12.48
CA GLY A 104 -12.81 -23.36 -11.82
C GLY A 104 -13.01 -23.15 -10.33
N TRP A 105 -12.06 -22.50 -9.66
CA TRP A 105 -12.19 -22.07 -8.27
C TRP A 105 -13.36 -21.10 -8.06
N GLY A 106 -13.53 -20.14 -8.97
CA GLY A 106 -14.65 -19.19 -8.95
C GLY A 106 -16.02 -19.84 -9.21
N VAL A 107 -16.09 -20.90 -10.01
CA VAL A 107 -17.31 -21.69 -10.24
C VAL A 107 -17.62 -22.59 -9.05
N TRP A 108 -16.61 -23.24 -8.46
CA TRP A 108 -16.76 -24.06 -7.26
C TRP A 108 -17.22 -23.21 -6.05
N GLN A 109 -16.64 -22.02 -5.88
CA GLN A 109 -17.04 -21.08 -4.83
C GLN A 109 -18.47 -20.53 -5.06
N ARG A 110 -18.92 -20.43 -6.32
CA ARG A 110 -20.30 -20.06 -6.68
C ARG A 110 -21.33 -21.15 -6.37
N GLN A 111 -20.95 -22.42 -6.38
CA GLN A 111 -21.85 -23.52 -6.02
C GLN A 111 -22.10 -23.57 -4.51
N ASN A 112 -21.16 -23.08 -3.69
CA ASN A 112 -21.22 -23.22 -2.23
C ASN A 112 -21.74 -21.98 -1.47
N HIS A 113 -21.79 -20.78 -2.06
CA HIS A 113 -22.30 -19.58 -1.38
C HIS A 113 -23.16 -18.67 -2.29
N GLN A 114 -24.33 -18.29 -1.76
CA GLN A 114 -25.36 -17.47 -2.37
C GLN A 114 -24.84 -16.14 -2.96
N ARG A 115 -25.26 -15.84 -4.21
CA ARG A 115 -25.29 -14.53 -4.91
C ARG A 115 -23.98 -13.71 -4.96
N PHE A 116 -23.00 -14.16 -5.75
CA PHE A 116 -21.96 -13.27 -6.25
C PHE A 116 -22.47 -12.43 -7.45
N HIS A 117 -22.78 -11.16 -7.22
CA HIS A 117 -22.99 -10.20 -8.31
C HIS A 117 -21.68 -10.02 -9.10
N ARG A 118 -21.75 -10.06 -10.45
CA ARG A 118 -20.58 -9.86 -11.33
C ARG A 118 -19.95 -8.50 -11.05
N ARG A 119 -18.73 -8.50 -10.50
CA ARG A 119 -17.92 -7.29 -10.30
C ARG A 119 -17.47 -6.77 -11.67
N SER A 120 -17.43 -5.44 -11.83
CA SER A 120 -16.96 -4.81 -13.07
C SER A 120 -15.46 -5.04 -13.27
N TRP A 121 -14.99 -4.98 -14.51
CA TRP A 121 -13.55 -5.08 -14.81
C TRP A 121 -12.74 -4.00 -14.10
N MET A 122 -13.33 -2.82 -13.92
CA MET A 122 -12.75 -1.70 -13.17
C MET A 122 -12.58 -2.02 -11.68
N TRP A 123 -13.48 -2.80 -11.07
CA TRP A 123 -13.30 -3.27 -9.70
C TRP A 123 -12.10 -4.23 -9.59
N TRP A 124 -11.99 -5.17 -10.53
CA TRP A 124 -10.86 -6.11 -10.57
C TRP A 124 -9.52 -5.41 -10.80
N SER A 125 -9.46 -4.42 -11.69
CA SER A 125 -8.24 -3.64 -11.89
C SER A 125 -7.87 -2.85 -10.64
N GLY A 126 -8.84 -2.25 -9.95
CA GLY A 126 -8.60 -1.56 -8.68
C GLY A 126 -8.13 -2.51 -7.58
N PHE A 127 -8.72 -3.71 -7.49
CA PHE A 127 -8.30 -4.73 -6.52
C PHE A 127 -6.88 -5.23 -6.78
N LEU A 128 -6.52 -5.46 -8.04
CA LEU A 128 -5.16 -5.82 -8.42
C LEU A 128 -4.18 -4.69 -8.07
N GLY A 129 -4.53 -3.44 -8.39
CA GLY A 129 -3.76 -2.27 -7.97
C GLY A 129 -3.62 -2.19 -6.46
N PHE A 130 -4.69 -2.47 -5.70
CA PHE A 130 -4.65 -2.47 -4.25
C PHE A 130 -3.64 -3.48 -3.71
N ILE A 131 -3.73 -4.75 -4.11
CA ILE A 131 -2.80 -5.81 -3.66
C ILE A 131 -1.35 -5.47 -4.02
N PHE A 132 -1.16 -4.88 -5.19
CA PHE A 132 0.16 -4.57 -5.71
C PHE A 132 0.83 -3.40 -5.01
N PHE A 133 0.08 -2.34 -4.69
CA PHE A 133 0.60 -1.19 -3.95
C PHE A 133 0.57 -1.39 -2.43
N LEU A 134 -0.16 -2.40 -1.93
CA LEU A 134 -0.29 -2.65 -0.50
C LEU A 134 1.05 -2.79 0.24
N PRO A 135 2.08 -3.49 -0.28
CA PRO A 135 3.38 -3.58 0.37
C PRO A 135 4.11 -2.24 0.49
N ASN A 136 3.78 -1.24 -0.34
CA ASN A 136 4.39 0.10 -0.26
C ASN A 136 3.94 0.89 0.96
N ALA A 137 2.76 0.61 1.51
CA ALA A 137 2.29 1.29 2.72
C ALA A 137 3.14 0.98 3.96
N PRO A 138 3.41 -0.29 4.30
CA PRO A 138 4.36 -0.63 5.36
C PRO A 138 5.83 -0.48 4.95
N TYR A 139 6.15 -0.33 3.65
CA TYR A 139 7.53 -0.12 3.17
C TYR A 139 8.21 1.10 3.82
N VAL A 140 7.45 2.15 4.12
CA VAL A 140 7.95 3.38 4.78
C VAL A 140 8.64 3.05 6.12
N LEU A 141 8.26 1.95 6.79
CA LEU A 141 8.94 1.48 8.01
C LEU A 141 10.41 1.11 7.75
N THR A 142 10.72 0.60 6.56
CA THR A 142 12.09 0.21 6.19
C THR A 142 12.99 1.38 5.86
N ASP A 143 12.43 2.58 5.72
CA ASP A 143 13.21 3.79 5.45
C ASP A 143 14.07 4.22 6.65
N VAL A 144 13.85 3.64 7.83
CA VAL A 144 14.73 3.74 9.00
C VAL A 144 16.17 3.34 8.67
N ILE A 145 16.41 2.50 7.65
CA ILE A 145 17.77 2.17 7.18
C ILE A 145 18.53 3.45 6.76
N HIS A 146 17.88 4.39 6.09
CA HIS A 146 18.51 5.67 5.70
C HIS A 146 18.78 6.56 6.91
N LEU A 147 17.90 6.55 7.91
CA LEU A 147 18.15 7.24 9.18
C LEU A 147 19.40 6.69 9.88
N ILE A 148 19.57 5.36 9.91
CA ILE A 148 20.77 4.72 10.48
C ILE A 148 22.04 5.14 9.72
N GLU A 149 21.97 5.20 8.40
CA GLU A 149 23.09 5.66 7.57
C GLU A 149 23.45 7.13 7.85
N GLN A 150 22.45 8.01 7.98
CA GLN A 150 22.63 9.41 8.34
C GLN A 150 23.23 9.59 9.75
N ILE A 151 22.83 8.74 10.70
CA ILE A 151 23.42 8.72 12.05
C ILE A 151 24.90 8.32 12.00
N ARG A 152 25.28 7.37 11.13
CA ARG A 152 26.66 6.90 10.97
C ARG A 152 27.57 7.91 10.27
N GLN A 153 27.01 8.86 9.52
CA GLN A 153 27.76 9.93 8.87
C GLN A 153 28.12 11.08 9.83
N ASP A 154 28.21 10.80 11.13
CA ASP A 154 28.66 11.70 12.20
C ASP A 154 27.93 13.06 12.24
N HIS A 155 26.63 13.03 11.97
CA HIS A 155 25.78 14.21 12.09
C HIS A 155 25.63 14.60 13.57
N SER A 156 25.46 15.90 13.82
CA SER A 156 25.24 16.41 15.19
C SER A 156 24.07 15.69 15.86
N VAL A 157 24.26 15.21 17.09
CA VAL A 157 23.24 14.51 17.89
C VAL A 157 21.95 15.33 17.95
N TRP A 158 22.05 16.64 18.15
CA TRP A 158 20.89 17.53 18.17
C TRP A 158 20.10 17.48 16.88
N MET A 159 20.78 17.46 15.74
CA MET A 159 20.16 17.47 14.41
C MET A 159 19.44 16.14 14.14
N ILE A 160 20.05 15.04 14.55
CA ILE A 160 19.41 13.72 14.50
C ILE A 160 18.16 13.71 15.37
N THR A 161 18.27 14.12 16.64
CA THR A 161 17.19 14.00 17.61
C THR A 161 16.04 14.97 17.38
N LEU A 162 16.31 16.21 16.97
CA LEU A 162 15.28 17.25 16.83
C LEU A 162 14.75 17.44 15.41
N ALA A 163 15.49 17.04 14.37
CA ALA A 163 15.06 17.19 12.99
C ALA A 163 14.79 15.84 12.32
N LEU A 164 15.78 14.95 12.26
CA LEU A 164 15.66 13.69 11.52
C LEU A 164 14.66 12.72 12.17
N ILE A 165 14.81 12.39 13.46
CA ILE A 165 13.91 11.43 14.12
C ILE A 165 12.43 11.85 14.00
N PRO A 166 12.03 13.10 14.33
CA PRO A 166 10.65 13.54 14.15
C PRO A 166 10.18 13.47 12.69
N GLN A 167 11.03 13.83 11.72
CA GLN A 167 10.72 13.71 10.30
C GLN A 167 10.39 12.26 9.93
N TYR A 168 11.26 11.30 10.24
CA TYR A 168 11.00 9.88 9.94
C TYR A 168 9.77 9.35 10.67
N LEU A 169 9.57 9.76 11.93
CA LEU A 169 8.42 9.33 12.72
C LEU A 169 7.10 9.77 12.08
N VAL A 170 6.98 11.03 11.63
CA VAL A 170 5.78 11.53 10.96
C VAL A 170 5.45 10.70 9.71
N PHE A 171 6.45 10.43 8.88
CA PHE A 171 6.25 9.64 7.66
C PHE A 171 5.86 8.19 7.96
N ILE A 172 6.49 7.56 8.94
CA ILE A 172 6.17 6.19 9.37
C ILE A 172 4.75 6.11 9.92
N VAL A 173 4.34 7.06 10.78
CA VAL A 173 2.99 7.09 11.36
C VAL A 173 1.94 7.24 10.28
N ILE A 174 2.14 8.13 9.30
CA ILE A 174 1.18 8.33 8.22
C ILE A 174 1.14 7.10 7.29
N GLY A 175 2.30 6.59 6.85
CA GLY A 175 2.38 5.45 5.94
C GLY A 175 1.85 4.16 6.55
N PHE A 176 2.25 3.85 7.79
CA PHE A 176 1.77 2.67 8.51
C PHE A 176 0.31 2.83 8.97
N GLY A 177 -0.12 4.04 9.29
CA GLY A 177 -1.53 4.37 9.52
C GLY A 177 -2.40 4.06 8.30
N ALA A 178 -1.95 4.46 7.10
CA ALA A 178 -2.61 4.15 5.84
C ALA A 178 -2.68 2.64 5.58
N TYR A 179 -1.62 1.89 5.91
CA TYR A 179 -1.64 0.42 5.89
C TYR A 179 -2.72 -0.16 6.81
N GLY A 180 -2.77 0.29 8.07
CA GLY A 180 -3.75 -0.18 9.05
C GLY A 180 -5.21 0.06 8.61
N VAL A 181 -5.53 1.28 8.16
CA VAL A 181 -6.86 1.63 7.66
C VAL A 181 -7.23 0.78 6.44
N SER A 182 -6.28 0.55 5.53
CA SER A 182 -6.48 -0.29 4.35
C SER A 182 -6.87 -1.73 4.72
N LEU A 183 -6.18 -2.33 5.70
CA LEU A 183 -6.47 -3.68 6.18
C LEU A 183 -7.81 -3.77 6.91
N ILE A 184 -8.14 -2.77 7.72
CA ILE A 184 -9.45 -2.70 8.41
C ILE A 184 -10.58 -2.66 7.40
N ASN A 185 -10.47 -1.83 6.36
CA ASN A 185 -11.46 -1.73 5.28
C ASN A 185 -11.60 -3.06 4.52
N LEU A 186 -10.48 -3.72 4.20
CA LEU A 186 -10.48 -5.03 3.53
C LEU A 186 -11.14 -6.12 4.39
N ASN A 187 -10.83 -6.16 5.69
CA ASN A 187 -11.42 -7.12 6.62
C ASN A 187 -12.93 -6.89 6.79
N HIS A 188 -13.36 -5.64 6.86
CA HIS A 188 -14.78 -5.30 6.90
C HIS A 188 -15.50 -5.78 5.63
N TYR A 189 -14.90 -5.58 4.46
CA TYR A 189 -15.45 -6.07 3.19
C TYR A 189 -15.54 -7.60 3.16
N TRP A 190 -14.51 -8.33 3.57
CA TRP A 190 -14.57 -9.80 3.61
C TRP A 190 -15.68 -10.32 4.53
N LYS A 191 -15.89 -9.69 5.69
CA LYS A 191 -17.02 -10.01 6.58
C LYS A 191 -18.37 -9.80 5.88
N GLN A 192 -18.55 -8.67 5.18
CA GLN A 192 -19.79 -8.40 4.43
C GLN A 192 -20.03 -9.41 3.30
N GLN A 193 -18.97 -9.98 2.70
CA GLN A 193 -19.08 -11.02 1.68
C GLN A 193 -19.32 -12.43 2.27
N GLY A 194 -19.51 -12.57 3.59
CA GLY A 194 -19.81 -13.84 4.24
C GLY A 194 -18.60 -14.77 4.42
N TRP A 195 -17.38 -14.24 4.42
CA TRP A 195 -16.18 -15.04 4.69
C TRP A 195 -16.08 -15.35 6.19
N ASN A 196 -16.34 -16.61 6.55
CA ASN A 196 -16.37 -17.08 7.94
C ASN A 196 -14.99 -17.42 8.55
N SER A 197 -13.90 -17.22 7.82
CA SER A 197 -12.56 -17.43 8.36
C SER A 197 -12.25 -16.43 9.49
N PRO A 198 -11.47 -16.82 10.52
CA PRO A 198 -11.03 -15.89 11.54
C PRO A 198 -10.20 -14.75 10.93
N GLU A 199 -10.35 -13.54 11.49
CA GLU A 199 -9.65 -12.33 11.00
C GLU A 199 -8.14 -12.48 10.99
N TRP A 200 -7.57 -13.08 12.04
CA TRP A 200 -6.12 -13.20 12.21
C TRP A 200 -5.45 -14.01 11.10
N ILE A 201 -6.11 -15.04 10.55
CA ILE A 201 -5.58 -15.84 9.42
C ILE A 201 -5.42 -14.95 8.18
N ARG A 202 -6.45 -14.16 7.87
CA ARG A 202 -6.42 -13.28 6.68
C ARG A 202 -5.38 -12.19 6.84
N GLU A 203 -5.28 -11.61 8.04
CA GLU A 203 -4.27 -10.61 8.38
C GLU A 203 -2.86 -11.19 8.21
N TRP A 204 -2.59 -12.40 8.71
CA TRP A 204 -1.30 -13.07 8.54
C TRP A 204 -0.95 -13.33 7.08
N ILE A 205 -1.90 -13.77 6.26
CA ILE A 205 -1.67 -13.94 4.82
C ILE A 205 -1.25 -12.61 4.19
N ILE A 206 -1.96 -11.52 4.50
CA ILE A 206 -1.65 -10.19 3.97
C ILE A 206 -0.30 -9.68 4.49
N HIS A 207 0.02 -9.87 5.77
CA HIS A 207 1.32 -9.53 6.33
C HIS A 207 2.45 -10.31 5.66
N GLY A 208 2.26 -11.60 5.39
CA GLY A 208 3.24 -12.44 4.69
C GLY A 208 3.49 -11.97 3.26
N LEU A 209 2.41 -11.66 2.52
CA LEU A 209 2.51 -11.09 1.17
C LEU A 209 3.21 -9.72 1.19
N CYS A 210 2.92 -8.87 2.18
CA CYS A 210 3.58 -7.56 2.31
C CYS A 210 5.07 -7.72 2.68
N ALA A 211 5.41 -8.63 3.58
CA ALA A 211 6.80 -8.91 3.95
C ALA A 211 7.61 -9.41 2.75
N LEU A 212 7.04 -10.31 1.94
CA LEU A 212 7.64 -10.75 0.68
C LEU A 212 7.79 -9.57 -0.30
N GLY A 213 6.73 -8.78 -0.51
CA GLY A 213 6.74 -7.63 -1.41
C GLY A 213 7.79 -6.57 -1.02
N ILE A 214 7.89 -6.24 0.26
CA ILE A 214 8.92 -5.33 0.79
C ILE A 214 10.31 -5.90 0.52
N TYR A 215 10.53 -7.19 0.78
CA TYR A 215 11.83 -7.82 0.56
C TYR A 215 12.25 -7.75 -0.92
N LEU A 216 11.35 -8.12 -1.84
CA LEU A 216 11.60 -8.07 -3.28
C LEU A 216 11.87 -6.63 -3.76
N GLY A 217 11.11 -5.65 -3.27
CA GLY A 217 11.30 -4.25 -3.64
C GLY A 217 12.58 -3.64 -3.08
N ARG A 218 12.93 -3.93 -1.81
CA ARG A 218 14.05 -3.28 -1.11
C ARG A 218 15.40 -3.94 -1.39
N PHE A 219 15.46 -5.28 -1.39
CA PHE A 219 16.73 -6.00 -1.47
C PHE A 219 17.03 -6.48 -2.89
N GLN A 220 16.02 -6.99 -3.60
CA GLN A 220 16.18 -7.42 -4.99
C GLN A 220 16.04 -6.25 -5.99
N ARG A 221 15.67 -5.05 -5.50
CA ARG A 221 15.40 -3.84 -6.30
C ARG A 221 14.43 -4.11 -7.45
N LEU A 222 13.54 -5.08 -7.27
CA LEU A 222 12.53 -5.42 -8.24
C LEU A 222 11.49 -4.31 -8.21
N ASN A 223 11.35 -3.65 -9.35
CA ASN A 223 10.28 -2.69 -9.52
C ASN A 223 8.99 -3.44 -9.78
N SER A 224 7.88 -2.76 -9.53
CA SER A 224 6.55 -3.09 -10.02
C SER A 224 6.53 -3.62 -11.47
N TRP A 225 7.43 -3.12 -12.32
CA TRP A 225 7.53 -3.45 -13.74
C TRP A 225 8.27 -4.74 -14.06
N ASP A 226 9.10 -5.24 -13.16
CA ASP A 226 9.84 -6.48 -13.38
C ASP A 226 8.91 -7.69 -13.30
N LEU A 227 7.80 -7.59 -12.55
CA LEU A 227 6.74 -8.60 -12.51
C LEU A 227 6.06 -8.82 -13.88
N LEU A 228 5.88 -7.74 -14.64
CA LEU A 228 5.22 -7.76 -15.94
C LEU A 228 6.19 -8.02 -17.10
N THR A 229 7.44 -7.56 -16.96
CA THR A 229 8.42 -7.64 -18.05
C THR A 229 9.37 -8.82 -17.93
N GLN A 230 9.54 -9.42 -16.74
CA GLN A 230 10.46 -10.53 -16.46
C GLN A 230 9.90 -11.48 -15.38
N PRO A 231 8.74 -12.14 -15.61
CA PRO A 231 8.08 -12.96 -14.59
C PRO A 231 8.96 -14.11 -14.07
N ASP A 232 9.77 -14.73 -14.93
CA ASP A 232 10.63 -15.87 -14.55
C ASP A 232 11.73 -15.46 -13.59
N ARG A 233 12.29 -14.27 -13.82
CA ARG A 233 13.30 -13.70 -12.94
C ARG A 233 12.70 -13.45 -11.56
N VAL A 234 11.48 -12.93 -11.49
CA VAL A 234 10.78 -12.72 -10.22
C VAL A 234 10.49 -14.05 -9.54
N LEU A 235 9.96 -15.04 -10.28
CA LEU A 235 9.61 -16.35 -9.73
C LEU A 235 10.83 -17.08 -9.18
N ASN A 236 11.92 -17.15 -9.95
CA ASN A 236 13.17 -17.76 -9.51
C ASN A 236 13.74 -17.02 -8.30
N SER A 237 13.67 -15.68 -8.29
CA SER A 237 14.07 -14.90 -7.13
C SER A 237 13.25 -15.27 -5.89
N VAL A 238 11.91 -15.39 -6.01
CA VAL A 238 11.08 -15.79 -4.86
C VAL A 238 11.49 -17.17 -4.34
N LEU A 239 11.65 -18.15 -5.23
CA LEU A 239 12.04 -19.51 -4.86
C LEU A 239 13.42 -19.55 -4.19
N ASP A 240 14.43 -18.93 -4.80
CA ASP A 240 15.79 -18.89 -4.26
C ASP A 240 15.84 -18.20 -2.90
N ASN A 241 15.05 -17.16 -2.69
CA ASN A 241 15.00 -16.43 -1.43
C ASN A 241 14.28 -17.22 -0.33
N LEU A 242 13.24 -17.99 -0.66
CA LEU A 242 12.56 -18.85 0.31
C LEU A 242 13.44 -20.04 0.74
N LEU A 243 14.34 -20.48 -0.13
CA LEU A 243 15.30 -21.56 0.14
C LEU A 243 16.58 -21.06 0.83
N SER A 244 16.86 -19.75 0.77
CA SER A 244 18.07 -19.14 1.33
C SER A 244 17.86 -18.63 2.75
N GLN A 245 18.81 -18.92 3.66
CA GLN A 245 18.69 -18.59 5.09
C GLN A 245 18.59 -17.08 5.40
N ARG A 246 19.41 -16.24 4.76
CA ARG A 246 19.45 -14.79 5.05
C ARG A 246 18.20 -14.05 4.53
N PRO A 247 17.77 -14.21 3.27
CA PRO A 247 16.53 -13.62 2.77
C PRO A 247 15.30 -14.03 3.58
N LEU A 248 15.19 -15.31 3.90
CA LEU A 248 14.08 -15.85 4.69
C LEU A 248 14.01 -15.20 6.07
N LEU A 249 15.15 -15.02 6.75
CA LEU A 249 15.20 -14.34 8.05
C LEU A 249 14.65 -12.92 7.96
N VAL A 250 15.06 -12.14 6.94
CA VAL A 250 14.57 -10.77 6.75
C VAL A 250 13.07 -10.75 6.52
N ILE A 251 12.53 -11.68 5.73
CA ILE A 251 11.09 -11.81 5.48
C ILE A 251 10.34 -12.14 6.78
N ILE A 252 10.86 -13.09 7.57
CA ILE A 252 10.25 -13.50 8.85
C ILE A 252 10.26 -12.34 9.85
N VAL A 253 11.38 -11.64 9.99
CA VAL A 253 11.48 -10.47 10.89
C VAL A 253 10.52 -9.38 10.44
N THR A 254 10.47 -9.09 9.13
CA THR A 254 9.52 -8.12 8.58
C THR A 254 8.08 -8.52 8.89
N PHE A 255 7.71 -9.79 8.67
CA PHE A 255 6.40 -10.33 8.99
C PHE A 255 6.03 -10.15 10.49
N MET A 256 6.95 -10.47 11.40
CA MET A 256 6.75 -10.29 12.84
C MET A 256 6.51 -8.82 13.19
N VAL A 257 7.36 -7.93 12.67
CA VAL A 257 7.25 -6.49 12.90
C VAL A 257 5.90 -5.95 12.39
N LEU A 258 5.48 -6.33 11.19
CA LEU A 258 4.18 -5.91 10.64
C LEU A 258 3.02 -6.39 11.49
N THR A 259 3.07 -7.65 11.93
CA THR A 259 2.01 -8.26 12.75
C THR A 259 1.90 -7.57 14.12
N ILE A 260 3.02 -7.34 14.79
CA ILE A 260 3.07 -6.68 16.11
C ILE A 260 2.57 -5.24 16.00
N LEU A 261 3.15 -4.45 15.08
CA LEU A 261 2.77 -3.04 14.93
C LEU A 261 1.31 -2.88 14.53
N TYR A 262 0.80 -3.73 13.63
CA TYR A 262 -0.60 -3.67 13.23
C TYR A 262 -1.53 -4.05 14.38
N SER A 263 -1.15 -5.05 15.20
CA SER A 263 -1.93 -5.44 16.38
C SER A 263 -2.07 -4.30 17.40
N ILE A 264 -1.05 -3.44 17.51
CA ILE A 264 -1.08 -2.23 18.35
C ILE A 264 -1.92 -1.12 17.69
N LEU A 265 -1.74 -0.92 16.38
CA LEU A 265 -2.41 0.15 15.63
C LEU A 265 -3.91 -0.06 15.47
N LYS A 266 -4.35 -1.31 15.25
CA LYS A 266 -5.75 -1.69 14.98
C LYS A 266 -6.73 -1.18 16.05
N PRO A 267 -6.55 -1.45 17.36
CA PRO A 267 -7.49 -0.96 18.38
C PRO A 267 -7.53 0.57 18.45
N LEU A 268 -6.38 1.25 18.33
CA LEU A 268 -6.32 2.72 18.31
C LEU A 268 -7.11 3.30 17.12
N THR A 269 -6.91 2.72 15.94
CA THR A 269 -7.58 3.16 14.72
C THR A 269 -9.09 2.94 14.80
N LEU A 270 -9.53 1.79 15.32
CA LEU A 270 -10.94 1.50 15.52
C LEU A 270 -11.57 2.47 16.53
N ALA A 271 -10.88 2.76 17.64
CA ALA A 271 -11.37 3.71 18.65
C ALA A 271 -11.57 5.12 18.09
N ILE A 272 -10.65 5.60 17.25
CA ILE A 272 -10.76 6.89 16.56
C ILE A 272 -11.95 6.88 15.60
N LEU A 273 -12.14 5.81 14.83
CA LEU A 273 -13.21 5.69 13.85
C LEU A 273 -14.60 5.50 14.47
N SER A 274 -14.69 4.92 15.67
CA SER A 274 -15.95 4.71 16.39
C SER A 274 -16.41 5.92 17.20
N ASN A 275 -15.61 6.99 17.31
CA ASN A 275 -15.92 8.11 18.19
C ASN A 275 -17.04 9.02 17.61
N PRO A 276 -18.20 9.15 18.28
CA PRO A 276 -19.37 9.90 17.77
C PRO A 276 -19.14 11.41 17.58
N GLN A 277 -18.13 11.98 18.23
CA GLN A 277 -17.87 13.43 18.23
C GLN A 277 -17.35 13.97 16.88
N VAL A 278 -16.82 13.10 16.00
CA VAL A 278 -16.30 13.51 14.67
C VAL A 278 -17.41 13.53 13.61
N SER A 279 -18.53 12.81 13.81
CA SER A 279 -19.63 12.80 12.84
C SER A 279 -20.60 13.98 12.99
N SER A 280 -20.63 14.65 14.15
CA SER A 280 -21.57 15.72 14.48
C SER A 280 -21.11 17.12 14.06
N SER A 281 -19.81 17.35 13.83
CA SER A 281 -19.29 18.69 13.48
C SER A 281 -19.63 19.13 12.04
N GLY A 282 -20.10 18.22 11.20
CA GLY A 282 -20.59 18.53 9.84
C GLY A 282 -22.06 18.93 9.76
N ASN A 283 -22.86 18.69 10.81
CA ASN A 283 -24.31 18.93 10.78
C ASN A 283 -24.76 20.19 11.54
N LEU A 284 -23.92 20.75 12.41
CA LEU A 284 -24.27 21.94 13.20
C LEU A 284 -24.08 23.28 12.45
N LYS A 285 -23.57 23.26 11.21
CA LYS A 285 -23.47 24.49 10.39
C LYS A 285 -24.70 24.77 9.53
N ASN A 286 -25.69 23.86 9.50
CA ASN A 286 -26.94 24.03 8.74
C ASN A 286 -28.17 24.28 9.62
N SER A 287 -28.07 24.21 10.95
CA SER A 287 -29.19 24.52 11.86
C SER A 287 -29.29 26.00 12.21
N ASP A 288 -28.19 26.75 12.18
CA ASP A 288 -28.13 28.10 12.76
C ASP A 288 -28.46 29.24 11.77
N MET A 289 -28.92 28.92 10.57
CA MET A 289 -29.42 29.91 9.58
C MET A 289 -30.93 29.81 9.34
N GLY A 290 -31.65 28.96 10.08
CA GLY A 290 -33.10 28.77 9.94
C GLY A 290 -33.97 29.63 10.87
N ASP A 291 -33.42 30.12 11.98
CA ASP A 291 -34.15 30.89 13.01
C ASP A 291 -33.62 32.32 13.11
N MET A 292 -33.87 33.12 12.07
CA MET A 292 -33.98 34.57 12.18
C MET A 292 -35.13 35.05 11.29
N THR A 293 -36.34 34.74 11.76
CA THR A 293 -37.59 35.46 11.44
C THR A 293 -38.11 36.08 12.72
#